data_AF-A0A1T5GFZ0-F1
#
_entry.id   AF-A0A1T5GFZ0-F1
#
_cell.length_a   1.000
_cell.length_b   1.000
_cell.length_c   1.000
_cell.angle_alpha   90.00
_cell.angle_beta   90.00
_cell.angle_gamma   90.00
#
_symmetry.space_group_name_H-M   'P 1'
#
loop_
_entity.id
_entity.type
_entity.pdbx_description
1 polymer ?
#
loop_
_entity_poly.entity_id
_entity_poly.type
_entity_poly.pdbx_seq_one_letter_code
_entity_poly.pdbx_strand_id
1 'polypeptide(L)'
;MFKKKILIGHSEDTVLAIIEHIEKSNIPFEIGFKDILKRSSKEYEAFYTVNVQKQYAKQVEAIVAQYVSQEDLKHLYKVEKKKSRKLERKEKALYLFAAFLYFIAVAAIEMGKSVGLDIVPSIGCAVLLMGGTFMTIKFYKAMKKESGDLRKINKKLMFFGIGIIIYAVSSFISVLRF
;
A
#
# COMPACT_ATOMS: atom_id res chain seq x y z
N MET A 1 -7.98 -26.63 3.35
CA MET A 1 -8.23 -26.39 4.78
C MET A 1 -8.28 -24.88 5.04
N PHE A 2 -9.40 -24.33 5.51
CA PHE A 2 -9.53 -22.88 5.72
C PHE A 2 -8.78 -22.44 6.98
N LYS A 3 -7.65 -21.75 6.82
CA LYS A 3 -6.89 -21.14 7.91
C LYS A 3 -7.46 -19.75 8.24
N LYS A 4 -7.62 -19.42 9.52
CA LYS A 4 -7.95 -18.09 10.02
C LYS A 4 -6.67 -17.45 10.56
N LYS A 5 -6.40 -16.21 10.17
CA LYS A 5 -5.27 -15.41 10.66
C LYS A 5 -5.73 -14.58 11.86
N ILE A 6 -5.10 -14.78 13.02
CA ILE A 6 -5.41 -14.10 14.27
C ILE A 6 -4.24 -13.19 14.65
N LEU A 7 -4.52 -11.94 15.03
CA LEU A 7 -3.52 -11.00 15.52
C LEU A 7 -3.25 -11.28 17.00
N ILE A 8 -1.98 -11.50 17.36
CA ILE A 8 -1.60 -11.89 18.73
C ILE A 8 -0.89 -10.79 19.52
N GLY A 9 -0.34 -9.76 18.86
CA GLY A 9 0.22 -8.60 19.57
C GLY A 9 1.44 -8.00 18.89
N HIS A 10 2.14 -7.16 19.66
CA HIS A 10 3.31 -6.41 19.22
C HIS A 10 4.54 -6.49 20.13
N SER A 11 4.35 -6.86 21.40
CA SER A 11 5.45 -7.13 22.33
C SER A 11 5.93 -8.56 22.17
N GLU A 12 7.25 -8.74 22.07
CA GLU A 12 7.89 -10.05 21.92
C GLU A 12 7.56 -10.96 23.11
N ASP A 13 7.62 -10.43 24.34
CA ASP A 13 7.31 -11.19 25.56
C ASP A 13 5.86 -11.69 25.58
N THR A 14 4.92 -10.82 25.20
CA THR A 14 3.49 -11.19 25.14
C THR A 14 3.23 -12.19 24.02
N VAL A 15 3.90 -12.04 22.89
CA VAL A 15 3.79 -12.96 21.75
C VAL A 15 4.34 -14.33 22.09
N LEU A 16 5.50 -14.41 22.75
CA LEU A 16 6.09 -15.65 23.21
C LEU A 16 5.17 -16.36 24.21
N ALA A 17 4.63 -15.64 25.19
CA ALA A 17 3.70 -16.21 26.16
C ALA A 17 2.42 -16.77 25.50
N ILE A 18 1.87 -16.07 24.49
CA ILE A 18 0.71 -16.55 23.73
C ILE A 18 1.07 -17.80 22.91
N ILE A 19 2.21 -17.80 22.22
CA ILE A 19 2.68 -18.95 21.43
C ILE A 19 2.85 -20.17 22.32
N GLU A 20 3.51 -20.02 23.47
CA GLU A 20 3.74 -21.10 24.42
C GLU A 20 2.41 -21.67 24.96
N HIS A 21 1.41 -20.81 25.21
CA HIS A 21 0.08 -21.26 25.62
C HIS A 21 -0.64 -22.03 24.50
N ILE A 22 -0.54 -21.58 23.25
CA ILE A 22 -1.13 -22.28 22.10
C ILE A 22 -0.44 -23.64 21.89
N GLU A 23 0.89 -23.72 22.04
CA GLU A 23 1.66 -24.98 21.97
C GLU A 23 1.23 -25.95 23.09
N LYS A 24 1.15 -25.48 24.34
CA LYS A 24 0.66 -26.27 25.48
C LYS A 24 -0.77 -26.78 25.29
N SER A 25 -1.56 -26.10 24.48
CA SER A 25 -2.94 -26.49 24.15
C SER A 25 -3.03 -27.53 23.01
N ASN A 26 -1.90 -28.00 22.47
CA ASN A 26 -1.82 -28.92 21.33
C ASN A 26 -2.59 -28.44 20.08
N ILE A 27 -2.67 -27.12 19.89
CA ILE A 27 -3.35 -26.54 18.74
C ILE A 27 -2.35 -26.44 17.58
N PRO A 28 -2.63 -26.99 16.40
CA PRO A 28 -1.75 -26.80 15.25
C PRO A 28 -1.85 -25.35 14.73
N PHE A 29 -0.71 -24.66 14.67
CA PHE A 29 -0.62 -23.29 14.17
C PHE A 29 0.62 -23.04 13.32
N GLU A 30 0.58 -21.97 12.53
CA GLU A 30 1.75 -21.40 11.85
C GLU A 30 1.94 -19.97 12.30
N ILE A 31 3.18 -19.62 12.68
CA ILE A 31 3.54 -18.25 13.00
C ILE A 31 3.67 -17.47 11.70
N GLY A 32 2.94 -16.37 11.61
CA GLY A 32 3.01 -15.42 10.51
C GLY A 32 3.53 -14.08 10.99
N PHE A 33 4.56 -13.57 10.35
CA PHE A 33 4.93 -12.17 10.48
C PHE A 33 4.00 -11.32 9.61
N LYS A 34 3.34 -10.31 10.19
CA LYS A 34 2.39 -9.49 9.43
C LYS A 34 3.03 -8.23 8.89
N ASP A 35 3.55 -7.38 9.78
CA ASP A 35 4.09 -6.09 9.37
C ASP A 35 4.91 -5.45 10.49
N ILE A 36 5.78 -4.50 10.13
CA ILE A 36 6.42 -3.59 11.07
C ILE A 36 5.77 -2.22 10.88
N LEU A 37 5.03 -1.78 11.87
CA LEU A 37 4.46 -0.44 11.91
C LEU A 37 5.43 0.51 12.61
N LYS A 38 5.60 1.69 12.05
CA LYS A 38 6.43 2.73 12.66
C LYS A 38 5.55 3.54 13.61
N ARG A 39 5.71 3.36 14.93
CA ARG A 39 4.94 4.08 15.98
C ARG A 39 5.42 5.54 16.09
N SER A 40 6.73 5.77 15.93
CA SER A 40 7.36 7.09 15.95
C SER A 40 8.59 7.15 15.03
N SER A 41 9.28 8.30 14.92
CA SER A 41 10.47 8.44 14.06
C SER A 41 11.58 7.41 14.37
N LYS A 42 11.60 6.86 15.61
CA LYS A 42 12.61 5.92 16.12
C LYS A 42 12.07 4.56 16.55
N GLU A 43 10.75 4.38 16.73
CA GLU A 43 10.18 3.12 17.24
C GLU A 43 9.38 2.35 16.20
N TYR A 44 9.67 1.05 16.14
CA TYR A 44 9.03 0.08 15.27
C TYR A 44 8.25 -0.92 16.13
N GLU A 45 6.96 -1.09 15.86
CA GLU A 45 6.10 -2.12 16.42
C GLU A 45 5.94 -3.23 15.39
N ALA A 46 6.49 -4.41 15.68
CA ALA A 46 6.29 -5.60 14.88
C ALA A 46 4.95 -6.23 15.25
N PHE A 47 4.09 -6.53 14.28
CA PHE A 47 2.80 -7.17 14.51
C PHE A 47 2.86 -8.65 14.12
N TYR A 48 2.62 -9.50 15.12
CA TYR A 48 2.66 -10.94 14.96
C TYR A 48 1.25 -11.51 14.78
N THR A 49 1.16 -12.54 13.95
CA THR A 49 -0.07 -13.26 13.70
C THR A 49 0.14 -14.75 13.81
N VAL A 50 -0.93 -15.44 14.13
CA VAL A 50 -0.96 -16.90 14.15
C VAL A 50 -2.04 -17.35 13.18
N ASN A 51 -1.66 -18.22 12.23
CA ASN A 51 -2.59 -18.87 11.33
C ASN A 51 -3.01 -20.20 11.96
N VAL A 52 -4.29 -20.33 12.27
CA VAL A 52 -4.87 -21.55 12.85
C VAL A 52 -6.01 -22.07 12.00
N GLN A 53 -6.36 -23.34 12.15
CA GLN A 53 -7.55 -23.88 11.50
C GLN A 53 -8.82 -23.23 12.07
N LYS A 54 -9.86 -23.04 11.24
CA LYS A 54 -11.13 -22.43 11.67
C LYS A 54 -11.74 -23.07 12.93
N GLN A 55 -11.57 -24.37 13.13
CA GLN A 55 -12.09 -25.08 14.30
C GLN A 55 -11.45 -24.63 15.63
N TYR A 56 -10.17 -24.24 15.60
CA TYR A 56 -9.44 -23.77 16.78
C TYR A 56 -9.50 -22.25 16.95
N ALA A 57 -10.10 -21.53 16.01
CA ALA A 57 -10.10 -20.07 15.99
C ALA A 57 -10.67 -19.45 17.28
N LYS A 58 -11.79 -19.97 17.77
CA LYS A 58 -12.43 -19.45 19.00
C LYS A 58 -11.55 -19.69 20.23
N GLN A 59 -10.90 -20.84 20.30
CA GLN A 59 -10.02 -21.20 21.41
C GLN A 59 -8.78 -20.32 21.43
N VAL A 60 -8.16 -20.09 20.27
CA VAL A 60 -7.00 -19.19 20.15
C VAL A 60 -7.39 -17.73 20.43
N GLU A 61 -8.57 -17.27 19.98
CA GLU A 61 -9.07 -15.93 20.33
C GLU A 61 -9.27 -15.76 21.83
N ALA A 62 -9.74 -16.81 22.53
CA ALA A 62 -9.88 -16.79 23.98
C ALA A 62 -8.52 -16.73 24.70
N ILE A 63 -7.53 -17.50 24.23
CA ILE A 63 -6.15 -17.45 24.74
C ILE A 63 -5.60 -16.03 24.56
N VAL A 64 -5.68 -15.46 23.36
CA VAL A 64 -5.17 -14.11 23.07
C VAL A 64 -5.83 -13.05 23.96
N ALA A 65 -7.14 -13.17 24.22
CA ALA A 65 -7.88 -12.25 25.08
C ALA A 65 -7.44 -12.30 26.56
N GLN A 66 -6.72 -13.33 27.00
CA GLN A 66 -6.13 -13.39 28.35
C GLN A 66 -4.87 -12.52 28.47
N TYR A 67 -4.14 -12.32 27.37
CA TYR A 67 -2.85 -11.61 27.37
C TYR A 67 -2.95 -10.18 26.82
N VAL A 68 -3.97 -9.88 26.02
CA VAL A 68 -4.15 -8.57 25.39
C VAL A 68 -5.54 -8.06 25.68
N SER A 69 -5.65 -6.81 26.15
CA SER A 69 -6.93 -6.18 26.41
C SER A 69 -7.77 -6.13 25.13
N GLN A 70 -9.09 -6.34 25.26
CA GLN A 70 -9.98 -6.26 24.10
C GLN A 70 -10.00 -4.87 23.46
N GLU A 71 -9.68 -3.82 24.23
CA GLU A 71 -9.61 -2.44 23.75
C GLU A 71 -8.38 -2.22 22.87
N ASP A 72 -7.23 -2.74 23.27
CA ASP A 72 -6.01 -2.71 22.46
C ASP A 72 -6.18 -3.54 21.20
N LEU A 73 -6.74 -4.75 21.30
CA LEU A 73 -7.07 -5.57 20.13
C LEU A 73 -8.02 -4.84 19.17
N LYS A 74 -9.09 -4.22 19.67
CA LYS A 74 -10.02 -3.44 18.84
C LYS A 74 -9.33 -2.26 18.18
N HIS A 75 -8.47 -1.54 18.90
CA HIS A 75 -7.69 -0.44 18.34
C HIS A 75 -6.75 -0.94 17.23
N LEU A 76 -6.03 -2.03 17.47
CA LEU A 76 -5.13 -2.65 16.50
C LEU A 76 -5.87 -3.14 15.26
N TYR A 77 -7.00 -3.84 15.44
CA TYR A 77 -7.88 -4.24 14.35
C TYR A 77 -8.44 -3.04 13.57
N LYS A 78 -8.78 -1.93 14.25
CA LYS A 78 -9.28 -0.71 13.61
C LYS A 78 -8.18 -0.03 12.79
N VAL A 79 -6.97 0.06 13.33
CA VAL A 79 -5.78 0.56 12.61
C VAL A 79 -5.49 -0.30 11.38
N GLU A 80 -5.52 -1.63 11.54
CA GLU A 80 -5.29 -2.57 10.46
C GLU A 80 -6.37 -2.46 9.36
N LYS A 81 -7.65 -2.48 9.74
CA LYS A 81 -8.79 -2.35 8.81
C LYS A 81 -8.74 -1.01 8.08
N LYS A 82 -8.31 0.06 8.75
CA LYS A 82 -8.10 1.38 8.11
C LYS A 82 -6.94 1.32 7.10
N LYS A 83 -5.85 0.62 7.41
CA LYS A 83 -4.69 0.41 6.51
C LYS A 83 -5.07 -0.44 5.29
N SER A 84 -5.78 -1.54 5.49
CA SER A 84 -6.34 -2.41 4.43
C SER A 84 -7.28 -1.65 3.50
N ARG A 85 -8.26 -0.92 4.05
CA ARG A 85 -9.16 -0.07 3.25
C ARG A 85 -8.41 1.01 2.47
N LYS A 86 -7.36 1.57 3.07
CA LYS A 86 -6.50 2.57 2.41
C LYS A 86 -5.71 1.94 1.26
N LEU A 87 -5.21 0.71 1.44
CA LEU A 87 -4.53 -0.07 0.41
C LEU A 87 -5.47 -0.32 -0.77
N GLU A 88 -6.67 -0.86 -0.49
CA GLU A 88 -7.66 -1.20 -1.52
C GLU A 88 -8.16 0.04 -2.28
N ARG A 89 -8.47 1.14 -1.58
CA ARG A 89 -8.86 2.41 -2.21
C ARG A 89 -7.72 3.03 -3.03
N LYS A 90 -6.48 2.98 -2.52
CA LYS A 90 -5.31 3.53 -3.24
C LYS A 90 -5.00 2.73 -4.49
N GLU A 91 -5.09 1.41 -4.44
CA GLU A 91 -4.78 0.56 -5.60
C GLU A 91 -5.79 0.75 -6.72
N LYS A 92 -7.10 0.75 -6.42
CA LYS A 92 -8.11 0.82 -7.49
C LYS A 92 -8.35 2.25 -7.98
N ALA A 93 -8.68 3.18 -7.08
CA ALA A 93 -9.18 4.49 -7.51
C ALA A 93 -8.08 5.41 -8.08
N LEU A 94 -6.90 5.46 -7.47
CA LEU A 94 -5.81 6.31 -7.96
C LEU A 94 -5.20 5.76 -9.25
N TYR A 95 -5.11 4.43 -9.40
CA TYR A 95 -4.58 3.83 -10.61
C TYR A 95 -5.52 4.03 -11.79
N LEU A 96 -6.82 3.78 -11.62
CA LEU A 96 -7.84 4.06 -12.64
C LEU A 96 -7.87 5.53 -13.05
N PHE A 97 -7.83 6.45 -12.07
CA PHE A 97 -7.85 7.88 -12.35
C PHE A 97 -6.58 8.36 -13.06
N ALA A 98 -5.40 7.91 -12.61
CA ALA A 98 -4.13 8.26 -13.26
C ALA A 98 -4.02 7.66 -14.67
N ALA A 99 -4.47 6.41 -14.87
CA ALA A 99 -4.50 5.77 -16.18
C ALA A 99 -5.45 6.48 -17.13
N PHE A 100 -6.62 6.94 -16.65
CA PHE A 100 -7.59 7.68 -17.44
C PHE A 100 -7.04 9.04 -17.91
N LEU A 101 -6.44 9.83 -17.01
CA LEU A 101 -5.82 11.10 -17.37
C LEU A 101 -4.63 10.91 -18.31
N TYR A 102 -3.83 9.86 -18.11
CA TYR A 102 -2.73 9.51 -18.99
C TYR A 102 -3.23 9.17 -20.39
N PHE A 103 -4.27 8.33 -20.49
CA PHE A 103 -4.86 7.93 -21.77
C PHE A 103 -5.37 9.13 -22.58
N ILE A 104 -6.12 10.04 -21.94
CA ILE A 104 -6.63 11.25 -22.61
C ILE A 104 -5.48 12.13 -23.10
N ALA A 105 -4.46 12.35 -22.27
CA ALA A 105 -3.36 13.23 -22.63
C ALA A 105 -2.46 12.64 -23.72
N VAL A 106 -2.21 11.33 -23.70
CA VAL A 106 -1.50 10.61 -24.78
C VAL A 106 -2.28 10.71 -26.08
N ALA A 107 -3.58 10.44 -26.07
CA ALA A 107 -4.42 10.53 -27.26
C ALA A 107 -4.44 11.96 -27.85
N ALA A 108 -4.52 12.99 -27.00
CA ALA A 108 -4.46 14.38 -27.42
C ALA A 108 -3.10 14.77 -28.03
N ILE A 109 -1.99 14.23 -27.50
CA ILE A 109 -0.65 14.43 -28.05
C ILE A 109 -0.52 13.77 -29.42
N GLU A 110 -0.94 12.50 -29.56
CA GLU A 110 -0.83 11.76 -30.82
C GLU A 110 -1.72 12.35 -31.92
N MET A 111 -2.98 12.70 -31.58
CA MET A 111 -3.87 13.37 -32.52
C MET A 111 -3.41 14.79 -32.89
N GLY A 112 -2.87 15.56 -31.94
CA GLY A 112 -2.37 16.89 -32.25
C GLY A 112 -1.12 16.87 -33.15
N LYS A 113 -0.25 15.86 -32.97
CA LYS A 113 0.93 15.64 -33.83
C LYS A 113 0.54 15.29 -35.26
N SER A 114 -0.49 14.48 -35.47
CA SER A 114 -0.90 14.07 -36.82
C SER A 114 -1.59 15.19 -37.61
N VAL A 115 -2.13 16.21 -36.93
CA VAL A 115 -2.84 17.34 -37.54
C VAL A 115 -1.93 18.58 -37.71
N GLY A 116 -0.68 18.54 -37.22
CA GLY A 116 0.26 19.67 -37.30
C GLY A 116 -0.11 20.87 -36.42
N LEU A 117 -0.92 20.64 -35.38
CA LEU A 117 -1.37 21.68 -34.45
C LEU A 117 -0.52 21.62 -33.17
N ASP A 118 0.71 22.13 -33.22
CA ASP A 118 1.73 21.98 -32.16
C ASP A 118 1.32 22.49 -30.78
N ILE A 119 0.32 23.37 -30.72
CA ILE A 119 -0.23 23.92 -29.48
C ILE A 119 -0.89 22.83 -28.63
N VAL A 120 -1.67 21.92 -29.24
CA VAL A 120 -2.44 20.91 -28.51
C VAL A 120 -1.53 19.83 -27.89
N PRO A 121 -0.55 19.26 -28.62
CA PRO A 121 0.47 18.38 -28.04
C PRO A 121 1.32 19.06 -26.97
N SER A 122 1.65 20.34 -27.14
CA SER A 122 2.46 21.08 -26.16
C SER A 122 1.72 21.25 -24.83
N ILE A 123 0.43 21.61 -24.88
CA ILE A 123 -0.44 21.68 -23.68
C ILE A 123 -0.57 20.28 -23.06
N GLY A 124 -0.78 19.24 -23.85
CA GLY A 124 -0.84 17.86 -23.38
C GLY A 124 0.44 17.44 -22.65
N CYS A 125 1.61 17.76 -23.19
CA CYS A 125 2.91 17.49 -22.57
C CYS A 125 3.07 18.26 -21.25
N ALA A 126 2.66 19.53 -21.18
CA ALA A 126 2.70 20.32 -19.95
C ALA A 126 1.81 19.74 -18.85
N VAL A 127 0.59 19.31 -19.20
CA VAL A 127 -0.34 18.66 -18.26
C VAL A 127 0.23 17.34 -17.75
N LEU A 128 0.82 16.52 -18.62
CA LEU A 128 1.48 15.28 -18.21
C LEU A 128 2.69 15.53 -17.29
N LEU A 129 3.51 16.54 -17.60
CA LEU A 129 4.66 16.94 -16.77
C LEU A 129 4.22 17.35 -15.36
N MET A 130 3.22 18.22 -15.25
CA MET A 130 2.68 18.66 -13.97
C MET A 130 2.05 17.49 -13.20
N GLY A 131 1.27 16.64 -13.88
CA GLY A 131 0.63 15.46 -13.28
C GLY A 131 1.63 14.41 -12.80
N GLY A 132 2.65 14.11 -13.62
CA GLY A 132 3.73 13.19 -13.28
C GLY A 132 4.56 13.70 -12.10
N THR A 133 4.89 14.99 -12.07
CA THR A 133 5.61 15.64 -10.97
C THR A 133 4.81 15.61 -9.67
N PHE A 134 3.53 15.97 -9.72
CA PHE A 134 2.63 15.91 -8.57
C PHE A 134 2.53 14.48 -8.01
N MET A 135 2.32 13.48 -8.88
CA MET A 135 2.28 12.08 -8.45
C MET A 135 3.59 11.65 -7.80
N THR A 136 4.72 11.93 -8.44
CA THR A 136 6.05 11.57 -7.94
C THR A 136 6.29 12.14 -6.55
N ILE A 137 6.03 13.44 -6.34
CA ILE A 137 6.22 14.10 -5.04
C ILE A 137 5.26 13.53 -3.98
N LYS A 138 3.98 13.38 -4.33
CA LYS A 138 2.95 12.86 -3.42
C LYS A 138 3.30 11.46 -2.93
N PHE A 139 3.68 10.57 -3.85
CA PHE A 139 4.00 9.18 -3.52
C PHE A 139 5.37 9.02 -2.89
N TYR A 140 6.35 9.87 -3.20
CA TYR A 140 7.61 9.94 -2.47
C TYR A 140 7.41 10.30 -0.99
N LYS A 141 6.62 11.34 -0.72
CA LYS A 141 6.25 11.73 0.67
C LYS A 141 5.49 10.61 1.39
N ALA A 142 4.58 9.93 0.69
CA ALA A 142 3.85 8.79 1.25
C ALA A 142 4.75 7.57 1.51
N MET A 143 5.69 7.27 0.61
CA MET A 143 6.66 6.18 0.75
C MET A 143 7.58 6.39 1.97
N LYS A 144 7.97 7.62 2.28
CA LYS A 144 8.77 7.93 3.49
C LYS A 144 8.01 7.70 4.79
N LYS A 145 6.68 7.83 4.78
CA LYS A 145 5.82 7.72 5.97
C LYS A 145 5.22 6.32 6.17
N GLU A 146 4.95 5.60 5.07
CA GLU A 146 4.29 4.29 5.10
C GLU A 146 5.30 3.14 5.10
N SER A 147 4.95 2.00 5.73
CA SER A 147 5.73 0.76 5.79
C SER A 147 5.02 -0.41 5.11
N GLY A 148 5.74 -1.52 4.90
CA GLY A 148 5.17 -2.75 4.33
C GLY A 148 4.72 -2.60 2.88
N ASP A 149 3.60 -3.22 2.53
CA ASP A 149 3.09 -3.25 1.15
C ASP A 149 2.63 -1.87 0.65
N LEU A 150 2.13 -1.01 1.55
CA LEU A 150 1.82 0.39 1.20
C LEU A 150 3.07 1.14 0.70
N ARG A 151 4.23 0.89 1.29
CA ARG A 151 5.50 1.47 0.84
C ARG A 151 5.86 0.98 -0.56
N LYS A 152 5.69 -0.31 -0.83
CA LYS A 152 5.94 -0.92 -2.16
C LYS A 152 5.00 -0.33 -3.21
N ILE A 153 3.70 -0.18 -2.90
CA ILE A 153 2.71 0.41 -3.80
C ILE A 153 3.06 1.88 -4.09
N ASN A 154 3.36 2.69 -3.06
CA ASN A 154 3.77 4.07 -3.28
C ASN A 154 5.06 4.15 -4.10
N LYS A 155 6.02 3.23 -3.92
CA LYS A 155 7.23 3.16 -4.73
C LYS A 155 6.91 2.91 -6.20
N LYS A 156 6.02 1.94 -6.51
CA LYS A 156 5.56 1.67 -7.87
C LYS A 156 4.87 2.89 -8.50
N LEU A 157 3.96 3.53 -7.76
CA LEU A 157 3.24 4.73 -8.23
C LEU A 157 4.18 5.94 -8.43
N MET A 158 5.21 6.07 -7.61
CA MET A 158 6.26 7.06 -7.80
C MET A 158 7.02 6.82 -9.11
N PHE A 159 7.43 5.57 -9.39
CA PHE A 159 8.07 5.23 -10.66
C PHE A 159 7.16 5.45 -11.87
N PHE A 160 5.86 5.17 -11.72
CA PHE A 160 4.88 5.49 -12.76
C PHE A 160 4.83 6.99 -13.05
N GLY A 161 4.83 7.84 -12.00
CA GLY A 161 4.94 9.29 -12.15
C GLY A 161 6.21 9.74 -12.87
N ILE A 162 7.36 9.11 -12.57
CA ILE A 162 8.63 9.37 -13.28
C ILE A 162 8.52 8.96 -14.75
N GLY A 163 7.92 7.80 -15.06
CA GLY A 163 7.67 7.36 -16.43
C GLY A 163 6.84 8.35 -17.23
N ILE A 164 5.80 8.93 -16.61
CA ILE A 164 4.97 9.98 -17.24
C ILE A 164 5.81 11.23 -17.55
N ILE A 165 6.67 11.66 -16.63
CA ILE A 165 7.56 12.82 -16.85
C ILE A 165 8.47 12.56 -18.05
N ILE A 166 9.11 11.38 -18.10
CA ILE A 166 10.00 11.00 -19.21
C ILE A 166 9.24 11.02 -20.54
N TYR A 167 8.06 10.40 -20.58
CA TYR A 167 7.22 10.37 -21.77
C TYR A 167 6.82 11.77 -22.24
N ALA A 168 6.43 12.65 -21.31
CA ALA A 168 6.03 14.02 -21.61
C ALA A 168 7.20 14.83 -22.19
N VAL A 169 8.40 14.71 -21.62
CA VAL A 169 9.60 15.39 -22.12
C VAL A 169 10.00 14.87 -23.51
N SER A 170 10.04 13.55 -23.68
CA SER A 170 10.35 12.94 -24.98
C SER A 170 9.32 13.33 -26.05
N SER A 171 8.04 13.37 -25.68
CA SER A 171 6.97 13.77 -26.58
C SER A 171 7.08 15.24 -26.98
N PHE A 172 7.39 16.13 -26.02
CA PHE A 172 7.60 17.55 -26.27
C PHE A 172 8.79 17.82 -27.18
N ILE A 173 9.93 17.14 -26.97
CA ILE A 173 11.09 17.22 -27.86
C ILE A 173 10.72 16.78 -29.28
N SER A 174 9.89 15.74 -29.42
CA SER A 174 9.40 15.30 -30.72
C SER A 174 8.45 16.29 -31.39
N VAL A 175 7.67 17.06 -30.64
CA VAL A 175 6.86 18.17 -31.18
C VAL A 175 7.77 19.29 -31.68
N LEU A 176 8.80 19.66 -30.91
CA LEU A 176 9.75 20.73 -31.28
C LEU A 176 10.62 20.42 -32.51
N ARG A 177 10.72 19.15 -32.91
CA ARG A 177 11.51 18.72 -34.07
C ARG A 177 10.70 18.62 -35.35
N PHE A 178 9.37 18.69 -35.25
CA PHE A 178 8.44 18.78 -36.38
C PHE A 178 8.16 20.25 -36.68
#